data_AF-A0A3S0U1T7-F1
#
_entry.id   AF-A0A3S0U1T7-F1
#
_cell.length_a   1.000
_cell.length_b   1.000
_cell.length_c   1.000
_cell.angle_alpha   90.00
_cell.angle_beta   90.00
_cell.angle_gamma   90.00
#
_symmetry.space_group_name_H-M   'P 1'
#
loop_
_entity.id
_entity.type
_entity.pdbx_description
1 polymer ?
#
loop_
_entity_poly.entity_id
_entity_poly.type
_entity_poly.pdbx_seq_one_letter_code
_entity_poly.pdbx_strand_id
1 'polypeptide(L)' 'MSEQSAVYAPLRLASAAEKPRRAKCDRDVKLHLPESLYDDLAQLARADSRAVGEYMRVVLERHAYGALGAPHG' A
#
# COMPACT_ATOMS: atom_id res chain seq x y z
N MET A 1 -25.04 -7.16 -54.09
CA MET A 1 -25.44 -7.92 -52.89
C MET A 1 -24.38 -7.70 -51.82
N SER A 2 -24.81 -7.01 -50.76
CA SER A 2 -24.32 -6.99 -49.38
C SER A 2 -22.85 -6.71 -49.07
N GLU A 3 -22.64 -5.48 -48.62
CA GLU A 3 -21.67 -4.97 -47.67
C GLU A 3 -21.51 -5.86 -46.43
N GLN A 4 -20.32 -5.89 -45.83
CA GLN A 4 -20.19 -5.69 -44.39
C GLN A 4 -18.75 -5.35 -43.97
N SER A 5 -18.61 -4.08 -43.60
CA SER A 5 -17.53 -3.50 -42.84
C SER A 5 -17.46 -4.13 -41.45
N ALA A 6 -16.27 -4.57 -41.03
CA ALA A 6 -15.99 -4.91 -39.65
C ALA A 6 -14.67 -4.23 -39.24
N VAL A 7 -14.81 -2.97 -38.85
CA VAL A 7 -13.81 -2.17 -38.16
C VAL A 7 -13.41 -2.92 -36.89
N TYR A 8 -12.19 -3.46 -36.84
CA TYR A 8 -11.62 -3.99 -35.60
C TYR A 8 -11.33 -2.81 -34.66
N ALA A 9 -12.22 -2.61 -33.69
CA ALA A 9 -11.97 -1.73 -32.57
C ALA A 9 -10.85 -2.33 -31.70
N PRO A 10 -9.75 -1.62 -31.43
CA PRO A 10 -8.81 -2.08 -30.42
C PRO A 10 -9.47 -1.94 -29.04
N LEU A 11 -9.62 -3.06 -28.34
CA LEU A 11 -9.99 -3.10 -26.93
C LEU A 11 -8.94 -2.31 -26.14
N ARG A 12 -9.19 -1.03 -25.92
CA ARG A 12 -8.49 -0.24 -24.90
C ARG A 12 -8.92 -0.74 -23.54
N LEU A 13 -8.28 -1.81 -23.08
CA LEU A 13 -8.20 -2.09 -21.65
C LEU A 13 -7.20 -1.11 -21.05
N ALA A 14 -7.63 0.14 -20.92
CA ALA A 14 -7.01 1.06 -19.99
C ALA A 14 -7.38 0.56 -18.60
N SER A 15 -6.60 -0.40 -18.08
CA SER A 15 -6.46 -0.59 -16.65
C SER A 15 -5.81 0.68 -16.14
N ALA A 16 -6.62 1.72 -15.95
CA ALA A 16 -6.29 2.79 -15.03
C ALA A 16 -6.10 2.07 -13.70
N ALA A 17 -4.85 1.72 -13.40
CA ALA A 17 -4.43 1.39 -12.06
C ALA A 17 -4.78 2.63 -11.26
N GLU A 18 -5.98 2.64 -10.68
CA GLU A 18 -6.37 3.62 -9.70
C GLU A 18 -5.28 3.51 -8.65
N LYS A 19 -4.39 4.52 -8.63
CA LYS A 19 -3.39 4.64 -7.58
C LYS A 19 -4.19 4.48 -6.29
N PRO A 20 -3.95 3.44 -5.48
CA PRO A 20 -4.77 3.18 -4.31
C PRO A 20 -4.76 4.48 -3.52
N ARG A 21 -5.93 5.13 -3.49
CA ARG A 21 -6.07 6.42 -2.81
C ARG A 21 -5.71 6.10 -1.38
N ARG A 22 -4.55 6.59 -0.92
CA ARG A 22 -4.09 6.37 0.46
C ARG A 22 -5.26 6.74 1.35
N ALA A 23 -5.82 5.76 2.05
CA ALA A 23 -6.92 6.00 2.96
C ALA A 23 -6.46 7.09 3.93
N LYS A 24 -7.30 8.11 4.09
CA LYS A 24 -7.03 9.22 5.01
C LYS A 24 -6.84 8.62 6.41
N CYS A 25 -5.78 9.01 7.10
CA CYS A 25 -5.61 8.63 8.50
C CYS A 25 -6.59 9.51 9.31
N ASP A 26 -7.62 8.89 9.87
CA ASP A 26 -8.61 9.61 10.69
C ASP A 26 -8.37 9.43 12.20
N ARG A 27 -7.42 8.58 12.59
CA ARG A 27 -7.07 8.26 13.98
C ARG A 27 -5.55 8.27 14.17
N ASP A 28 -5.11 8.90 15.24
CA ASP A 28 -3.71 8.94 15.67
C ASP A 28 -3.50 8.07 16.91
N VAL A 29 -2.37 7.35 16.94
CA VAL A 29 -1.93 6.55 18.09
C VAL A 29 -0.58 7.09 18.55
N LYS A 30 -0.49 7.47 19.83
CA LYS A 30 0.79 7.81 20.46
C LYS A 30 1.42 6.53 21.01
N LEU A 31 2.66 6.26 20.61
CA LEU A 31 3.42 5.08 21.04
C LEU A 31 4.61 5.52 21.88
N HIS A 32 4.79 4.87 23.02
CA HIS A 32 6.00 5.00 23.83
C HIS A 32 6.91 3.82 23.51
N LEU A 33 8.13 4.12 23.10
CA LEU A 33 9.11 3.14 22.62
C LEU A 33 10.45 3.44 23.31
N PRO A 34 11.31 2.43 23.52
CA PRO A 34 12.71 2.68 23.84
C PRO A 34 13.38 3.53 22.75
N GLU A 35 14.28 4.43 23.16
CA GLU A 35 14.98 5.33 22.23
C GLU A 35 15.73 4.57 21.13
N SER A 36 16.46 3.52 21.51
CA SER A 36 17.20 2.68 20.55
C SER A 36 16.29 2.06 19.48
N LEU A 37 15.08 1.65 19.86
CA LEU A 37 14.12 1.10 18.90
C LEU A 37 13.61 2.18 17.94
N TYR A 38 13.41 3.41 18.42
CA TYR A 38 13.03 4.51 17.55
C TYR A 38 14.13 4.82 16.53
N ASP A 39 15.39 4.84 16.96
CA ASP A 39 16.54 5.08 16.08
C ASP A 39 16.67 4.02 14.99
N ASP A 40 16.51 2.74 15.36
CA ASP A 40 16.50 1.63 14.39
C ASP A 40 15.37 1.81 13.36
N LEU A 41 14.16 2.13 13.82
CA LEU A 41 13.01 2.41 12.94
C LEU A 41 13.24 3.61 12.03
N ALA A 42 13.90 4.66 12.54
CA ALA A 42 14.24 5.84 11.76
C ALA A 42 15.28 5.50 10.67
N GLN A 43 16.29 4.68 10.99
CA GLN A 43 17.27 4.22 10.02
C GLN A 43 16.63 3.37 8.92
N LEU A 44 15.75 2.43 9.29
CA LEU A 44 15.02 1.60 8.33
C LEU A 44 14.11 2.45 7.43
N ALA A 45 13.37 3.40 8.00
CA ALA A 45 12.52 4.31 7.23
C ALA A 45 13.33 5.13 6.21
N ARG A 46 14.52 5.60 6.60
CA ARG A 46 15.43 6.32 5.70
C ARG A 46 15.96 5.42 4.57
N ALA A 47 16.29 4.17 4.86
CA ALA A 47 16.69 3.20 3.84
C ALA A 47 15.58 2.98 2.79
N ASP A 48 14.32 3.00 3.24
CA ASP A 48 13.13 2.90 2.40
C ASP A 48 12.69 4.23 1.76
N SER A 49 13.44 5.32 1.95
CA SER A 49 13.11 6.68 1.49
C SER A 49 11.72 7.17 1.97
N ARG A 50 11.36 6.84 3.22
CA ARG A 50 10.07 7.18 3.83
C ARG A 50 10.23 7.95 5.14
N ALA A 51 9.18 8.68 5.50
CA ALA A 51 9.04 9.22 6.85
C ALA A 51 8.77 8.07 7.85
N VAL A 52 9.27 8.21 9.08
CA VAL A 52 9.16 7.18 10.13
C VAL A 52 7.70 6.77 10.38
N GLY A 53 6.78 7.73 10.49
CA GLY A 53 5.36 7.43 10.67
C GLY A 53 4.72 6.69 9.49
N GLU A 54 5.16 6.98 8.26
CA GLU A 54 4.68 6.24 7.08
C GLU A 54 5.23 4.81 7.06
N TYR A 55 6.53 4.66 7.38
CA TYR A 55 7.16 3.35 7.50
C TYR A 55 6.46 2.49 8.56
N MET A 56 6.19 3.06 9.74
CA MET A 56 5.45 2.39 10.81
C MET A 56 4.04 1.98 10.37
N ARG A 57 3.31 2.84 9.63
CA ARG A 57 1.99 2.48 9.09
C ARG A 57 2.08 1.24 8.20
N VAL A 58 3.06 1.17 7.31
CA VAL A 58 3.25 0.03 6.40
C VAL A 58 3.61 -1.24 7.17
N VAL A 59 4.49 -1.14 8.17
CA VAL A 59 4.87 -2.27 9.02
C VAL A 59 3.67 -2.80 9.79
N LEU A 60 2.89 -1.91 10.41
CA LEU A 60 1.68 -2.29 11.16
C LEU A 60 0.62 -2.89 10.26
N GLU A 61 0.39 -2.34 9.06
CA GLU A 61 -0.54 -2.87 8.07
C GLU A 61 -0.14 -4.29 7.65
N ARG A 62 1.14 -4.50 7.30
CA ARG A 62 1.66 -5.82 6.95
C ARG A 62 1.58 -6.81 8.09
N HIS A 63 1.87 -6.37 9.32
CA HIS A 63 1.81 -7.23 10.48
C HIS A 63 0.37 -7.63 10.80
N ALA A 64 -0.55 -6.66 10.86
CA ALA A 64 -1.96 -6.90 11.17
C ALA A 64 -2.64 -7.77 10.10
N TYR A 65 -2.53 -7.40 8.82
CA TYR A 65 -3.19 -8.15 7.75
C TYR A 65 -2.42 -9.41 7.34
N GLY A 66 -1.10 -9.46 7.54
CA GLY A 66 -0.33 -10.70 7.42
C GLY A 66 -0.69 -11.71 8.51
N ALA A 67 -0.97 -11.25 9.73
CA ALA A 67 -1.47 -12.10 10.81
C ALA A 67 -2.93 -12.55 10.57
N LEU A 68 -3.80 -11.68 10.06
CA LEU A 68 -5.19 -12.01 9.75
C LEU A 68 -5.34 -12.94 8.53
N GLY A 69 -4.37 -12.96 7.62
CA GLY A 69 -4.31 -13.87 6.48
C GLY A 69 -3.63 -15.21 6.78
N ALA A 70 -3.03 -15.37 7.96
CA ALA A 70 -2.51 -16.65 8.40
C ALA A 70 -3.71 -17.50 8.89
N PRO A 71 -3.94 -18.72 8.37
CA PRO A 71 -4.89 -19.62 9.00
C PRO A 71 -4.41 -19.82 10.43
N HIS A 72 -5.22 -19.41 11.40
CA HIS A 72 -5.04 -19.83 12.79
C HIS A 72 -5.09 -21.35 12.80
N GLY A 73 -3.92 -21.98 12.88
CA GLY A 73 -3.75 -23.43 13.02
C GLY A 73 -4.18 -23.90 14.40
#